data_AF-A0A5S3VSW0-F1
#
_entry.id   AF-A0A5S3VSW0-F1
#
_cell.length_a   1.000
_cell.length_b   1.000
_cell.length_c   1.000
_cell.angle_alpha   90.00
_cell.angle_beta   90.00
_cell.angle_gamma   90.00
#
_symmetry.space_group_name_H-M   'P 1'
#
loop_
_entity.id
_entity.type
_entity.pdbx_description
1 polymer ?
#
loop_
_entity_poly.entity_id
_entity_poly.type
_entity_poly.pdbx_seq_one_letter_code
_entity_poly.pdbx_strand_id
1 'polypeptide(L)' 'AVHIGLLFLVAKIIKAPIFYVAVGSKANIGGAASAPVVASAFHPALAPVGVLLAVLGYALGTYMAWLCGQLLRIIGN' A
#
# COMPACT_ATOMS: atom_id res chain seq x y z
N ALA A 1 7.76 -0.91 15.07
CA ALA A 1 6.68 -1.34 15.97
C ALA A 1 5.33 -0.68 15.63
N VAL A 2 5.24 0.65 15.57
CA VAL A 2 3.97 1.39 15.27
C VAL A 2 3.33 0.98 13.93
N HIS A 3 4.15 0.74 12.91
CA HIS A 3 3.68 0.35 11.56
C HIS A 3 2.83 -0.93 11.55
N ILE A 4 3.26 -1.97 12.28
CA ILE A 4 2.55 -3.25 12.33
C ILE A 4 1.28 -3.14 13.18
N GLY A 5 1.32 -2.35 14.26
CA GLY A 5 0.14 -2.08 15.10
C GLY A 5 -0.97 -1.36 14.34
N LEU A 6 -0.64 -0.35 13.53
CA LEU A 6 -1.61 0.37 12.70
C LEU A 6 -2.23 -0.55 11.64
N LEU A 7 -1.41 -1.33 10.94
CA LEU A 7 -1.89 -2.25 9.90
C LEU A 7 -2.80 -3.33 10.47
N PHE A 8 -2.52 -3.85 11.67
CA PHE A 8 -3.36 -4.85 12.32
C PHE A 8 -4.70 -4.25 12.80
N LEU A 9 -4.68 -3.01 13.29
CA LEU A 9 -5.90 -2.28 13.67
C LEU A 9 -6.80 -2.03 12.45
N VAL A 10 -6.21 -1.53 11.35
CA VAL A 10 -6.93 -1.28 10.10
C VAL A 10 -7.46 -2.60 9.53
N ALA A 11 -6.66 -3.67 9.51
CA ALA A 11 -7.07 -4.99 9.04
C ALA A 11 -8.28 -5.54 9.80
N LYS A 12 -8.33 -5.31 11.12
CA LYS A 12 -9.45 -5.71 11.97
C LYS A 12 -10.72 -4.91 11.65
N ILE A 13 -10.59 -3.62 11.34
CA ILE A 13 -11.73 -2.76 10.95
C ILE A 13 -12.31 -3.20 9.59
N ILE A 14 -11.46 -3.45 8.60
CA ILE A 14 -11.90 -3.84 7.24
C ILE A 14 -12.20 -5.35 7.11
N LYS A 15 -12.09 -6.13 8.19
CA LYS A 15 -12.17 -7.60 8.19
C LYS A 15 -11.31 -8.26 7.10
N ALA A 16 -10.13 -7.69 6.82
CA ALA A 16 -9.26 -8.23 5.79
C ALA A 16 -8.50 -9.46 6.31
N PRO A 17 -8.37 -10.54 5.49
CA PRO A 17 -7.50 -11.64 5.84
C PRO A 17 -6.04 -11.18 5.97
N ILE A 18 -5.29 -11.83 6.87
CA ILE A 18 -3.91 -11.50 7.26
C ILE A 18 -2.97 -11.40 6.04
N PHE A 19 -3.30 -12.10 4.95
CA PHE A 19 -2.61 -12.00 3.66
C PHE A 19 -2.54 -10.56 3.11
N TYR A 20 -3.62 -9.79 3.18
CA TYR A 20 -3.61 -8.39 2.72
C TYR A 20 -2.72 -7.49 3.58
N VAL A 21 -2.53 -7.82 4.84
CA VAL A 21 -1.63 -7.08 5.73
C VAL A 21 -0.18 -7.28 5.33
N ALA A 22 0.21 -8.54 5.05
CA ALA A 22 1.56 -8.87 4.60
C ALA A 22 1.87 -8.29 3.21
N VAL A 23 0.94 -8.45 2.26
CA VAL A 23 1.09 -7.91 0.90
C VAL A 23 1.03 -6.38 0.90
N GLY A 24 0.13 -5.77 1.66
CA GLY A 24 0.00 -4.31 1.76
C GLY A 24 1.22 -3.63 2.37
N SER A 25 1.82 -4.22 3.42
CA SER A 25 3.08 -3.72 4.00
C SER A 25 4.23 -3.79 2.99
N LYS A 26 4.32 -4.88 2.21
CA LYS A 26 5.32 -5.04 1.14
C LYS A 26 5.04 -4.19 -0.10
N ALA A 27 3.78 -3.87 -0.39
CA ALA A 27 3.41 -2.92 -1.44
C ALA A 27 3.82 -1.49 -1.09
N ASN A 28 3.73 -1.10 0.18
CA ASN A 28 4.17 0.21 0.64
C ASN A 28 5.70 0.39 0.59
N ILE A 29 6.48 -0.61 1.00
CA ILE A 29 7.97 -0.50 1.06
C ILE A 29 8.64 -0.87 -0.28
N GLY A 30 8.12 -1.88 -0.98
CA GLY A 30 8.77 -2.48 -2.16
C GLY A 30 8.02 -2.30 -3.48
N GLY A 31 6.92 -1.52 -3.48
CA GLY A 31 6.18 -1.12 -4.68
C GLY A 31 5.59 -2.27 -5.51
N ALA A 32 5.27 -1.96 -6.77
CA ALA A 32 4.66 -2.87 -7.74
C ALA A 32 5.54 -4.08 -8.12
N ALA A 33 6.85 -4.05 -7.83
CA ALA A 33 7.76 -5.16 -8.08
C ALA A 33 7.71 -6.22 -6.97
N SER A 34 7.62 -5.80 -5.69
CA SER A 34 7.77 -6.73 -4.55
C SER A 34 6.45 -7.33 -4.07
N ALA A 35 5.34 -6.58 -4.18
CA ALA A 35 4.03 -7.05 -3.72
C ALA A 35 3.47 -8.27 -4.50
N PRO A 36 3.60 -8.36 -5.83
CA PRO A 36 3.09 -9.50 -6.60
C PRO A 36 3.89 -10.78 -6.38
N VAL A 37 5.21 -10.63 -6.15
CA VAL A 37 6.11 -11.75 -5.88
C VAL A 37 5.78 -12.39 -4.52
N VAL A 38 5.53 -11.57 -3.50
CA VAL A 38 5.09 -12.08 -2.20
C VAL A 38 3.67 -12.64 -2.28
N ALA A 39 2.77 -12.03 -3.05
CA ALA A 39 1.40 -12.52 -3.24
C ALA A 39 1.33 -13.88 -3.98
N SER A 40 2.14 -14.04 -5.04
CA SER A 40 2.23 -15.29 -5.83
C SER A 40 2.84 -16.45 -5.05
N ALA A 41 3.68 -16.17 -4.05
CA ALA A 41 4.24 -17.20 -3.16
C ALA A 41 3.19 -17.86 -2.25
N PHE A 42 2.04 -17.21 -1.99
CA PHE A 42 0.94 -17.83 -1.25
C PHE A 42 -0.05 -18.55 -2.17
N HIS A 43 -0.50 -17.88 -3.24
CA HIS A 43 -1.30 -18.49 -4.30
C HIS A 43 -1.14 -17.66 -5.59
N PRO A 44 -0.90 -18.27 -6.76
CA PRO A 44 -0.73 -17.55 -8.02
C PRO A 44 -1.96 -16.71 -8.41
N ALA A 45 -3.17 -17.10 -7.97
CA ALA A 45 -4.40 -16.35 -8.18
C ALA A 45 -4.48 -15.01 -7.41
N LEU A 46 -3.63 -14.81 -6.39
CA LEU A 46 -3.59 -13.58 -5.58
C LEU A 46 -2.54 -12.57 -6.08
N ALA A 47 -1.66 -12.98 -7.00
CA ALA A 47 -0.66 -12.10 -7.60
C ALA A 47 -1.27 -10.86 -8.29
N PRO A 48 -2.36 -10.97 -9.09
CA PRO A 48 -2.99 -9.83 -9.74
C PRO A 48 -3.54 -8.81 -8.74
N VAL A 49 -4.07 -9.28 -7.61
CA VAL A 49 -4.61 -8.43 -6.55
C VAL A 49 -3.48 -7.61 -5.90
N GLY A 50 -2.31 -8.24 -5.68
CA GLY A 50 -1.11 -7.55 -5.20
C GLY A 50 -0.60 -6.48 -6.15
N VAL A 51 -0.63 -6.74 -7.47
CA VAL A 51 -0.28 -5.74 -8.51
C VAL A 51 -1.24 -4.56 -8.46
N LEU A 52 -2.55 -4.82 -8.47
CA LEU A 52 -3.59 -3.78 -8.46
C LEU A 52 -3.48 -2.90 -7.21
N LEU A 53 -3.30 -3.51 -6.03
CA LEU A 53 -3.14 -2.77 -4.78
C LEU A 53 -1.89 -1.86 -4.81
N ALA A 54 -0.79 -2.35 -5.38
CA ALA A 54 0.45 -1.59 -5.50
C ALA A 54 0.34 -0.44 -6.51
N VAL A 55 -0.27 -0.65 -7.67
CA VAL A 55 -0.46 0.39 -8.70
C VAL A 55 -1.41 1.47 -8.20
N LEU A 56 -2.51 1.10 -7.55
CA LEU A 56 -3.45 2.06 -6.94
C LEU A 56 -2.78 2.89 -5.85
N GLY A 57 -2.00 2.25 -4.97
CA GLY A 57 -1.24 2.95 -3.94
C GLY A 57 -0.25 3.96 -4.52
N TYR A 58 0.43 3.60 -5.61
CA TYR A 58 1.38 4.50 -6.29
C TYR A 58 0.69 5.67 -6.97
N ALA A 59 -0.42 5.43 -7.67
CA ALA A 59 -1.21 6.48 -8.29
C ALA A 59 -1.71 7.48 -7.24
N LEU A 60 -2.38 6.98 -6.19
CA LEU A 60 -2.89 7.81 -5.10
C LEU A 60 -1.76 8.59 -4.40
N GLY A 61 -0.64 7.92 -4.11
CA GLY A 61 0.53 8.54 -3.48
C GLY A 61 1.12 9.68 -4.32
N THR A 62 1.17 9.51 -5.64
CA THR A 62 1.66 10.54 -6.57
C THR A 62 0.75 11.78 -6.56
N TYR A 63 -0.57 11.59 -6.60
CA TYR A 63 -1.53 12.70 -6.50
C TYR A 63 -1.45 13.40 -5.14
N MET A 64 -1.33 12.66 -4.05
CA MET A 64 -1.23 13.25 -2.70
C MET A 64 0.08 14.00 -2.52
N ALA A 65 1.19 13.50 -3.06
CA ALA A 65 2.48 14.20 -3.04
C ALA A 65 2.42 15.50 -3.87
N TRP A 66 1.77 15.46 -5.04
CA TRP A 66 1.56 16.64 -5.86
C TRP A 66 0.70 17.69 -5.13
N LEU A 67 -0.40 17.28 -4.51
CA LEU A 67 -1.25 18.15 -3.71
C LEU A 67 -0.49 18.75 -2.52
N CYS A 68 0.29 17.93 -1.81
CA CYS A 68 1.15 18.38 -0.72
C CYS A 68 2.16 19.43 -1.21
N GLY A 69 2.75 19.23 -2.39
CA GLY A 69 3.61 20.22 -3.04
C GLY A 69 2.90 21.53 -3.34
N GLN A 70 1.64 21.49 -3.80
CA GLN A 70 0.85 22.72 -3.99
C GLN A 70 0.53 23.42 -2.67
N LEU A 71 0.18 22.67 -1.62
CA LEU A 71 -0.07 23.25 -0.29
C LEU A 71 1.18 23.93 0.29
N LEU A 72 2.34 23.27 0.19
CA LEU A 72 3.62 23.85 0.62
C LEU A 72 3.97 25.11 -0.17
N ARG A 73 3.69 25.12 -1.49
CA ARG A 73 3.87 26.30 -2.34
C ARG A 73 2.96 27.47 -1.95
N ILE A 74 1.73 27.20 -1.53
CA ILE A 74 0.78 28.22 -1.05
C ILE A 74 1.23 28.78 0.30
N ILE A 75 1.75 27.95 1.20
CA ILE A 75 2.22 28.37 2.54
C ILE A 75 3.56 29.11 2.46
N GLY A 76 4.44 28.73 1.52
CA GLY A 76 5.76 29.33 1.35
C GLY A 76 5.80 30.67 0.60
N ASN A 77 4.64 31.21 0.19
CA ASN A 77 4.48 32.52 -0.44
C ASN A 77 3.72 33.45 0.50
#